data_AF-A0A3M1HMT9-F1
#
_entry.id   AF-A0A3M1HMT9-F1
#
_cell.length_a   1.000
_cell.length_b   1.000
_cell.length_c   1.000
_cell.angle_alpha   90.00
_cell.angle_beta   90.00
_cell.angle_gamma   90.00
#
_symmetry.space_group_name_H-M   'P 1'
#
loop_
_entity.id
_entity.type
_entity.pdbx_description
1 polymer ?
#
loop_
_entity_poly.entity_id
_entity_poly.type
_entity_poly.pdbx_seq_one_letter_code
_entity_poly.pdbx_strand_id
1 'polypeptide(L)' 'MPKLLLIDVPNAVYRAFFAQRRPLHAPDGTPTQAVFGFAQMLHKAL' A
#
# COMPACT_ATOMS: atom_id res chain seq x y z
N MET A 1 -5.50 -24.63 8.94
CA MET A 1 -6.28 -23.79 9.88
C MET A 1 -6.68 -22.51 9.12
N PRO A 2 -7.96 -22.10 9.14
CA PRO A 2 -8.36 -20.83 8.55
C PRO A 2 -7.66 -19.66 9.28
N LYS A 3 -7.24 -18.64 8.53
CA LYS A 3 -6.61 -17.43 9.06
C LYS A 3 -7.51 -16.23 8.82
N LEU A 4 -7.68 -15.38 9.83
CA LEU A 4 -8.36 -14.10 9.74
C LEU A 4 -7.31 -12.98 9.79
N LEU A 5 -7.30 -12.12 8.77
CA LEU A 5 -6.46 -10.93 8.72
C LEU A 5 -7.35 -9.69 8.93
N LEU A 6 -7.06 -8.91 9.97
CA LEU A 6 -7.69 -7.61 10.21
C LEU A 6 -6.69 -6.49 9.90
N ILE A 7 -7.13 -5.46 9.18
CA ILE A 7 -6.25 -4.38 8.70
C ILE A 7 -6.84 -3.02 9.08
N ASP A 8 -6.03 -2.21 9.74
CA ASP A 8 -6.25 -0.76 9.87
C ASP A 8 -5.82 -0.07 8.56
N VAL A 9 -6.78 0.11 7.65
CA VAL A 9 -6.53 0.64 6.30
C VAL A 9 -6.01 2.08 6.33
N PRO A 10 -6.61 3.04 7.08
CA PRO A 10 -6.09 4.41 7.14
C PRO A 10 -4.62 4.46 7.56
N ASN A 11 -4.23 3.74 8.61
CA ASN A 11 -2.84 3.72 9.06
C ASN A 11 -1.92 3.05 8.03
N ALA A 12 -2.35 1.91 7.47
CA ALA A 12 -1.56 1.16 6.50
C ALA A 12 -1.32 1.98 5.21
N VAL A 13 -2.35 2.65 4.69
CA VAL A 13 -2.26 3.48 3.48
C VAL A 13 -1.38 4.71 3.74
N TYR A 14 -1.51 5.36 4.91
CA TYR A 14 -0.63 6.48 5.28
C TYR A 14 0.84 6.05 5.29
N ARG A 15 1.15 4.92 5.96
CA ARG A 15 2.51 4.37 6.00
C ARG A 15 3.00 3.98 4.61
N ALA A 16 2.16 3.37 3.78
CA ALA A 16 2.50 3.01 2.41
C ALA A 16 2.86 4.24 1.56
N PHE A 17 2.14 5.36 1.74
CA PHE A 17 2.42 6.61 1.04
C PHE A 17 3.81 7.16 1.37
N PHE A 18 4.17 7.23 2.66
CA PHE A 18 5.44 7.81 3.12
C PHE A 18 6.63 6.85 3.09
N ALA A 19 6.41 5.55 2.86
CA ALA A 19 7.49 4.55 2.76
C ALA A 19 8.24 4.58 1.42
N GLN A 20 7.65 5.14 0.36
CA GLN A 20 8.29 5.15 -0.96
C GLN A 20 9.42 6.18 -1.00
N ARG A 21 10.62 5.74 -1.41
CA ARG A 21 11.81 6.61 -1.53
C ARG A 21 11.69 7.67 -2.62
N ARG A 22 10.88 7.41 -3.64
CA ARG A 22 10.60 8.33 -4.76
C ARG A 22 9.09 8.35 -5.02
N PRO A 23 8.51 9.49 -5.41
CA PRO A 23 7.12 9.54 -5.81
C PRO A 23 6.85 8.59 -6.98
N LEU A 24 5.73 7.87 -6.91
CA LEU A 24 5.27 7.01 -8.00
C LEU A 24 4.02 7.62 -8.60
N HIS A 25 4.03 7.78 -9.92
CA HIS A 25 2.91 8.31 -10.70
C HIS A 25 2.59 7.34 -11.83
N ALA A 26 1.31 7.25 -12.18
CA ALA A 26 0.86 6.60 -13.39
C ALA A 26 1.23 7.44 -14.64
N PRO A 27 1.11 6.89 -15.86
CA PRO A 27 1.44 7.62 -17.09
C PRO A 27 0.66 8.92 -17.31
N ASP A 28 -0.52 9.03 -16.71
CA ASP A 28 -1.37 10.23 -16.72
C ASP A 28 -0.97 11.27 -15.65
N GLY A 29 0.06 10.98 -14.85
CA GLY A 29 0.53 11.82 -13.75
C GLY A 29 -0.21 11.59 -12.43
N THR A 30 -1.18 10.69 -12.34
CA THR A 30 -1.90 10.41 -11.09
C THR A 30 -0.95 9.77 -10.06
N PRO A 31 -0.85 10.26 -8.81
CA PRO A 31 -0.01 9.64 -7.77
C PRO A 31 -0.51 8.23 -7.38
N THR A 32 0.38 7.25 -7.37
CA THR A 32 0.04 5.83 -7.12
C THR A 32 0.82 5.18 -5.97
N GLN A 33 1.73 5.91 -5.32
CA GLN A 33 2.64 5.37 -4.31
C GLN A 33 1.96 4.68 -3.11
N ALA A 34 0.85 5.24 -2.61
CA ALA A 34 0.06 4.64 -1.54
C ALA A 34 -0.55 3.30 -1.97
N VAL A 35 -1.14 3.27 -3.16
CA VAL A 35 -1.78 2.07 -3.73
C VAL A 35 -0.74 0.97 -3.94
N PHE A 36 0.39 1.31 -4.55
CA PHE A 36 1.49 0.37 -4.77
C PHE A 36 2.04 -0.20 -3.46
N GLY A 37 2.36 0.66 -2.49
CA GLY A 37 2.90 0.23 -1.20
C GLY A 37 1.91 -0.65 -0.42
N PHE A 38 0.63 -0.27 -0.39
CA PHE A 38 -0.40 -1.05 0.29
C PHE A 38 -0.63 -2.41 -0.38
N ALA A 39 -0.67 -2.46 -1.71
CA ALA A 39 -0.77 -3.72 -2.45
C ALA A 39 0.41 -4.67 -2.17
N GLN A 40 1.63 -4.16 -2.06
CA GLN A 40 2.79 -4.95 -1.65
C GLN A 40 2.67 -5.49 -0.22
N MET A 41 2.12 -4.70 0.70
CA MET A 41 1.87 -5.14 2.09
C MET A 41 0.86 -6.29 2.12
N LEU A 42 -0.24 -6.18 1.37
CA LEU A 42 -1.24 -7.24 1.24
C LEU A 42 -0.64 -8.50 0.62
N HIS A 43 0.12 -8.36 -0.48
CA HIS A 43 0.74 -9.50 -1.16
C HIS A 43 1.69 -10.30 -0.26
N LYS A 44 2.33 -9.65 0.71
CA LYS A 44 3.20 -10.33 1.70
C LYS A 44 2.41 -10.98 2.84
N ALA A 45 1.22 -10.49 3.15
CA ALA A 45 0.42 -10.93 4.28
C ALA A 45 -0.52 -12.10 3.93
N LEU A 46 -0.84 -12.25 2.64
CA LEU A 46 -1.65 -13.33 2.08
C LEU A 46 -0.78 -14.51 1.66
#